data_AF-A0A9D6YVK3-F1
#
_entry.id   AF-A0A9D6YVK3-F1
#
_cell.length_a   1.000
_cell.length_b   1.000
_cell.length_c   1.000
_cell.angle_alpha   90.00
_cell.angle_beta   90.00
_cell.angle_gamma   90.00
#
_symmetry.space_group_name_H-M   'P 1'
#
loop_
_entity.id
_entity.type
_entity.pdbx_description
1 polymer ?
#
loop_
_entity_poly.entity_id
_entity_poly.type
_entity_poly.pdbx_seq_one_letter_code
_entity_poly.pdbx_strand_id
1 'polypeptide(L)' 'MRNEAKITSKGQITVPIAIRRSLGAGVGDRLVFELDEGGVRVRAVRKTSRFAAYRGIGNPGVGPGRAAVVRVVRELRGE' A
#
# COMPACT_ATOMS: atom_id res chain seq x y z
N MET A 1 -19.98 0.94 3.12
CA MET A 1 -20.19 -0.22 2.24
C MET A 1 -20.40 -1.45 3.11
N ARG A 2 -21.47 -2.23 2.92
CA ARG A 2 -21.74 -3.46 3.66
C ARG A 2 -21.39 -4.65 2.76
N ASN A 3 -20.55 -5.57 3.23
CA ASN A 3 -20.24 -6.83 2.55
C ASN A 3 -20.34 -7.95 3.59
N GLU A 4 -20.77 -9.13 3.15
CA GLU A 4 -20.82 -10.33 3.98
C GLU A 4 -19.95 -11.44 3.36
N ALA A 5 -19.47 -12.34 4.21
CA ALA A 5 -18.68 -13.48 3.79
C ALA A 5 -19.07 -14.68 4.64
N LYS A 6 -19.17 -15.85 4.00
CA LYS A 6 -19.47 -17.11 4.68
C LYS A 6 -18.18 -17.72 5.23
N ILE A 7 -18.24 -18.21 6.46
CA ILE A 7 -17.19 -19.03 7.05
C ILE A 7 -17.26 -20.43 6.40
N THR A 8 -16.14 -20.92 5.88
CA THR A 8 -16.04 -22.26 5.30
C THR A 8 -16.00 -23.33 6.40
N SER A 9 -16.15 -24.60 6.03
CA SER A 9 -16.06 -25.72 6.99
C SER A 9 -14.74 -25.77 7.77
N LYS A 10 -13.67 -25.18 7.22
CA LYS A 10 -12.35 -25.09 7.86
C LYS A 10 -12.19 -23.84 8.75
N GLY A 11 -13.26 -23.07 8.98
CA GLY A 11 -13.20 -21.84 9.77
C GLY A 11 -12.55 -20.65 9.07
N GLN A 12 -12.36 -20.72 7.75
CA GLN A 12 -11.77 -19.63 6.97
C GLN A 12 -12.84 -18.69 6.44
N ILE A 13 -12.55 -17.41 6.32
CA ILE A 13 -13.38 -16.44 5.58
C ILE A 13 -12.69 -16.05 4.27
N THR A 14 -13.48 -15.91 3.21
CA THR A 14 -13.00 -15.30 1.98
C THR A 14 -13.22 -13.80 2.04
N VAL A 15 -12.18 -13.00 1.78
CA VAL A 15 -12.31 -11.54 1.73
C VAL A 15 -12.92 -11.13 0.37
N PRO A 16 -14.12 -10.52 0.34
CA PRO A 16 -14.76 -10.10 -0.92
C PRO A 16 -13.89 -9.13 -1.72
N ILE A 17 -14.02 -9.17 -3.05
CA ILE A 17 -13.11 -8.42 -3.95
C ILE A 17 -13.10 -6.91 -3.68
N ALA A 18 -14.25 -6.32 -3.34
CA ALA A 18 -14.35 -4.89 -3.00
C ALA A 18 -13.52 -4.55 -1.75
N ILE A 19 -13.62 -5.38 -0.71
CA ILE A 19 -12.86 -5.21 0.53
C ILE A 19 -11.37 -5.44 0.28
N ARG A 20 -11.01 -6.49 -0.48
CA ARG A 20 -9.61 -6.79 -0.83
C ARG A 20 -8.94 -5.63 -1.56
N ARG A 21 -9.63 -5.02 -2.52
CA ARG A 21 -9.16 -3.82 -3.26
C ARG A 21 -8.99 -2.63 -2.33
N SER A 22 -9.96 -2.38 -1.45
CA SER A 22 -9.88 -1.28 -0.47
C SER A 22 -8.73 -1.46 0.52
N LEU A 23 -8.45 -2.70 0.94
CA LEU A 23 -7.30 -3.02 1.79
C LEU A 23 -5.98 -2.97 1.01
N GLY A 24 -6.02 -3.03 -0.32
CA GLY A 24 -4.85 -3.18 -1.18
C GLY A 24 -4.04 -4.43 -0.83
N ALA A 25 -4.73 -5.54 -0.53
CA ALA A 25 -4.14 -6.82 -0.16
C ALA A 25 -4.22 -7.81 -1.34
N GLY A 26 -3.13 -8.52 -1.60
CA GLY A 26 -3.02 -9.55 -2.62
C GLY A 26 -2.88 -10.96 -2.06
N VAL A 27 -2.67 -11.92 -2.96
CA VAL A 27 -2.33 -13.30 -2.57
C VAL A 27 -0.97 -13.30 -1.88
N GLY A 28 -0.88 -13.95 -0.71
CA GLY A 28 0.34 -14.03 0.09
C GLY A 28 0.55 -12.83 1.05
N ASP A 29 -0.31 -11.82 1.00
CA ASP A 29 -0.31 -10.75 2.00
C ASP A 29 -0.99 -11.21 3.28
N ARG A 30 -0.56 -10.61 4.39
CA ARG A 30 -1.13 -10.86 5.72
C ARG A 30 -2.13 -9.77 6.07
N LEU A 31 -3.18 -10.16 6.79
CA LEU A 31 -4.13 -9.24 7.41
C LEU A 31 -3.97 -9.34 8.93
N VAL A 32 -4.07 -8.21 9.62
CA VAL A 32 -4.17 -8.13 11.08
C VAL A 32 -5.63 -7.94 11.44
N PHE A 33 -6.09 -8.74 12.39
CA PHE A 33 -7.40 -8.62 13.01
C PHE A 33 -7.18 -8.12 14.43
N GLU A 34 -7.72 -6.95 14.73
CA GLU A 34 -7.65 -6.35 16.06
C GLU A 34 -9.06 -6.27 16.62
N LEU A 35 -9.23 -6.76 17.85
CA LEU A 35 -10.47 -6.67 18.59
C LEU A 35 -10.35 -5.55 19.60
N ASP A 36 -11.28 -4.61 19.55
CA ASP A 36 -11.44 -3.56 20.56
C ASP A 36 -12.92 -3.44 20.97
N GLU A 37 -13.22 -2.49 21.86
CA GLU A 37 -14.58 -2.23 22.36
C GLU A 37 -15.58 -1.91 21.25
N GLY A 38 -15.12 -1.39 20.11
CA GLY A 38 -15.92 -1.07 18.94
C GLY A 38 -16.07 -2.22 17.93
N GLY A 39 -15.48 -3.39 18.23
CA GLY A 39 -15.56 -4.59 17.41
C GLY A 39 -14.23 -4.98 16.76
N VAL A 40 -14.31 -5.64 15.60
CA VAL A 40 -13.14 -6.18 14.90
C VAL A 40 -12.71 -5.25 13.77
N ARG A 41 -11.47 -4.77 13.82
CA ARG A 41 -10.84 -4.03 12.73
C ARG A 41 -9.88 -4.92 11.96
N VAL A 42 -9.93 -4.83 10.63
CA VAL A 42 -9.08 -5.62 9.73
C VAL A 42 -8.17 -4.68 8.94
N ARG A 43 -6.86 -4.90 9.01
CA ARG A 43 -5.85 -4.07 8.34
C ARG A 43 -4.90 -4.94 7.53
N ALA A 44 -4.48 -4.47 6.34
CA ALA A 44 -3.43 -5.14 5.59
C ALA A 44 -2.06 -4.88 6.21
N VAL A 45 -1.25 -5.93 6.39
CA VAL A 45 0.15 -5.80 6.77
C VAL A 45 0.91 -5.22 5.58
N ARG A 46 1.16 -3.92 5.61
CA ARG A 46 2.03 -3.26 4.64
C ARG A 46 3.45 -3.71 4.91
N LYS A 47 4.01 -4.57 4.04
CA LYS A 47 5.46 -4.70 3.95
C LYS A 47 6.01 -3.33 3.55
N THR A 48 7.08 -2.89 4.20
CA THR A 48 7.87 -1.74 3.74
C THR A 48 8.07 -1.87 2.22
N SER A 49 7.78 -0.79 1.48
CA SER A 49 7.93 -0.80 0.01
C SER A 49 9.28 -1.40 -0.37
N ARG A 50 9.31 -2.30 -1.37
CA ARG A 50 10.58 -2.82 -1.91
C ARG A 50 11.50 -1.68 -2.37
N PHE A 51 10.90 -0.55 -2.76
CA PHE A 51 11.59 0.67 -3.14
C PHE A 51 11.92 1.60 -1.98
N ALA A 52 11.52 1.28 -0.75
CA ALA A 52 11.79 2.13 0.41
C ALA A 52 13.28 2.31 0.65
N ALA A 53 14.07 1.24 0.46
CA ALA A 53 15.52 1.28 0.55
C ALA A 53 16.16 2.17 -0.52
N TYR A 54 15.49 2.35 -1.67
CA TYR A 54 15.98 3.11 -2.80
C TYR A 54 15.48 4.57 -2.81
N ARG A 55 14.63 4.96 -1.86
CA ARG A 55 14.19 6.36 -1.74
C ARG A 55 15.40 7.23 -1.41
N GLY A 56 15.75 8.14 -2.32
CA GLY A 56 16.85 9.07 -2.11
C GLY A 56 18.21 8.65 -2.68
N ILE A 57 18.36 7.39 -3.16
CA ILE A 57 19.66 6.85 -3.61
C ILE A 57 20.04 7.36 -5.02
N GLY A 58 19.08 7.82 -5.83
CA GLY A 58 19.28 8.15 -7.26
C GLY A 58 19.14 9.62 -7.62
N ASN A 59 19.21 10.53 -6.66
CA ASN A 59 18.99 11.96 -6.86
C ASN A 59 20.20 12.86 -6.52
N PRO A 60 21.46 12.45 -6.80
CA PRO A 60 22.59 13.37 -6.66
C PRO A 60 22.38 14.57 -7.59
N GLY A 61 22.45 15.78 -7.03
CA GLY A 61 22.19 17.02 -7.76
C GLY A 61 20.71 17.36 -8.01
N VAL A 62 19.78 16.43 -7.76
CA VAL A 62 18.33 16.69 -7.86
C VAL A 62 17.81 17.04 -6.47
N GLY A 63 17.58 18.33 -6.22
CA GLY A 63 16.98 18.82 -4.97
C GLY A 63 15.61 18.19 -4.66
N PRO A 64 15.07 18.38 -3.45
CA PRO A 64 13.80 17.78 -3.07
C PRO A 64 12.61 18.39 -3.83
N GLY A 65 11.59 17.56 -4.08
CA GLY A 65 10.29 17.98 -4.58
C GLY A 65 10.21 18.19 -6.09
N ARG A 66 8.96 18.39 -6.56
CA ARG A 66 8.62 18.45 -7.99
C ARG A 66 9.38 19.55 -8.74
N ALA A 67 9.55 20.73 -8.13
CA ALA A 67 10.21 21.87 -8.77
C ALA A 67 11.67 21.58 -9.13
N ALA A 68 12.40 20.91 -8.23
CA ALA A 68 13.80 20.54 -8.48
C ALA A 68 13.92 19.47 -9.57
N VAL A 69 13.01 18.49 -9.59
CA VAL A 69 12.94 17.49 -10.67
C VAL A 69 12.67 18.17 -12.02
N VAL A 70 11.69 19.08 -12.08
CA VAL A 70 11.34 19.79 -13.32
C VAL A 70 12.52 20.63 -13.83
N ARG A 71 13.26 21.29 -12.95
CA ARG A 71 14.46 22.06 -13.32
C ARG A 71 15.51 21.17 -14.00
N VAL A 72 15.87 20.05 -13.37
CA VAL A 72 16.86 19.12 -13.93
C VAL A 72 16.39 18.53 -15.26
N VAL A 73 15.10 18.22 -15.40
CA VAL A 73 14.54 17.73 -16.67
C VAL A 73 14.58 18.79 -17.78
N ARG A 74 14.40 20.07 -17.46
CA ARG A 74 14.52 21.17 -18.44
C ARG A 74 15.96 21.35 -18.91
N GLU A 75 16.90 21.34 -17.97
CA GLU A 75 18.33 21.43 -18.26
C GLU A 75 18.78 20.29 -19.19
N LEU A 76 18.33 19.05 -18.93
CA LEU A 76 18.59 17.89 -19.81
C LEU A 76 17.98 18.04 -21.23
N ARG A 77 16.96 18.89 -21.40
CA ARG A 77 16.32 19.18 -22.68
C ARG A 77 16.92 20.38 -23.40
N GLY A 78 17.85 21.11 -22.77
CA GLY A 78 18.42 22.35 -23.30
C GLY A 78 17.46 23.55 -23.27
N GLU A 79 16.46 23.52 -22.36
CA GLU A 79 15.53 24.62 -22.09
C GLU A 79 15.94 25.45 -20.86
#